data_AF-A0A135VXN2-F1
#
_entry.id   AF-A0A135VXN2-F1
#
_cell.length_a   1.000
_cell.length_b   1.000
_cell.length_c   1.000
_cell.angle_alpha   90.00
_cell.angle_beta   90.00
_cell.angle_gamma   90.00
#
_symmetry.space_group_name_H-M   'P 1'
#
loop_
_entity.id
_entity.type
_entity.pdbx_description
1 polymer ?
#
loop_
_entity_poly.entity_id
_entity_poly.type
_entity_poly.pdbx_seq_one_letter_code
_entity_poly.pdbx_strand_id
1 'polypeptide(L)' 'MEGKDFKWLLKGKLVRDFRGFPLGRIKQVWYDKDNGPFVVIERGATENRPLTWEAVPLRAVDRVEDYVRLKPPAFAE' A
#
# COMPACT_ATOMS: atom_id res chain seq x y z
N MET A 1 -5.82 -18.66 11.52
CA MET A 1 -6.19 -18.08 10.20
C MET A 1 -4.91 -17.65 9.53
N GLU A 2 -4.48 -18.43 8.54
CA GLU A 2 -3.08 -18.55 8.14
C GLU A 2 -2.84 -17.73 6.87
N GLY A 3 -2.23 -16.54 6.99
CA GLY A 3 -1.54 -15.68 5.97
C GLY A 3 -2.12 -15.44 4.56
N LYS A 4 -2.71 -16.44 3.90
CA LYS A 4 -3.34 -16.38 2.59
C LYS A 4 -4.60 -15.51 2.60
N ASP A 5 -5.33 -15.48 3.72
CA ASP A 5 -6.59 -14.73 3.79
C ASP A 5 -6.40 -13.20 3.78
N PHE A 6 -5.30 -12.72 4.36
CA PHE A 6 -5.02 -11.28 4.37
C PHE A 6 -4.63 -10.72 3.01
N LYS A 7 -4.07 -11.55 2.11
CA LYS A 7 -3.63 -11.09 0.78
C LYS A 7 -4.81 -10.73 -0.12
N TRP A 8 -5.91 -11.48 -0.04
CA TRP A 8 -7.10 -11.18 -0.85
C TRP A 8 -7.84 -9.95 -0.32
N LEU A 9 -7.86 -9.75 1.00
CA LEU A 9 -8.48 -8.59 1.63
C LEU A 9 -7.86 -7.26 1.17
N LEU A 10 -6.55 -7.21 0.89
CA LEU A 10 -5.88 -5.97 0.51
C LEU A 10 -6.01 -5.63 -0.98
N LYS A 11 -6.16 -6.64 -1.84
CA LYS A 11 -6.11 -6.46 -3.30
C LYS A 11 -7.25 -5.54 -3.76
N GLY A 12 -6.90 -4.54 -4.58
CA GLY A 12 -7.84 -3.59 -5.17
C GLY A 12 -8.28 -2.44 -4.25
N LYS A 13 -7.97 -2.48 -2.94
CA LYS A 13 -8.29 -1.39 -2.02
C LYS A 13 -7.56 -0.11 -2.42
N LEU A 14 -8.27 1.02 -2.27
CA LEU A 14 -7.69 2.36 -2.42
C LEU A 14 -6.66 2.58 -1.32
N VAL A 15 -5.50 3.10 -1.66
CA VAL A 15 -4.48 3.53 -0.71
C VAL A 15 -4.54 5.03 -0.56
N ARG A 16 -4.53 5.50 0.68
CA ARG A 16 -4.45 6.90 1.05
C ARG A 16 -3.22 7.17 1.91
N ASP A 17 -2.66 8.35 1.75
CA ASP A 17 -1.62 8.82 2.67
C ASP A 17 -2.19 9.10 4.07
N PHE A 18 -1.31 9.52 4.99
CA PHE A 18 -1.70 9.87 6.36
C PHE A 18 -2.61 11.11 6.45
N ARG A 19 -2.76 11.90 5.40
CA ARG A 19 -3.66 13.07 5.32
C ARG A 19 -5.00 12.75 4.64
N GLY A 20 -5.13 11.55 4.07
CA GLY A 20 -6.33 11.08 3.37
C GLY A 20 -6.30 11.27 1.85
N PHE A 21 -5.19 11.73 1.27
CA PHE A 21 -5.08 11.88 -0.19
C PHE A 21 -4.95 10.51 -0.88
N PRO A 22 -5.72 10.25 -1.95
CA PRO A 22 -5.63 9.00 -2.69
C PRO A 22 -4.30 8.91 -3.44
N LEU A 23 -3.58 7.80 -3.24
CA LEU A 23 -2.31 7.52 -3.90
C LEU A 23 -2.46 6.55 -5.07
N GLY A 24 -3.35 5.57 -4.94
CA GLY A 24 -3.49 4.50 -5.93
C GLY A 24 -4.25 3.31 -5.36
N ARG A 25 -4.11 2.14 -5.99
CA ARG A 25 -4.75 0.90 -5.53
C ARG A 25 -3.72 -0.20 -5.30
N ILE A 26 -3.99 -1.08 -4.35
CA ILE A 26 -3.13 -2.25 -4.12
C ILE A 26 -3.30 -3.23 -5.27
N LYS A 27 -2.20 -3.51 -5.97
CA LYS A 27 -2.15 -4.50 -7.05
C LYS A 27 -1.90 -5.91 -6.52
N GLN A 28 -0.94 -6.03 -5.59
CA GLN A 28 -0.55 -7.31 -5.00
C GLN A 28 0.17 -7.12 -3.67
N VAL A 29 0.31 -8.21 -2.92
CA VAL A 29 1.19 -8.33 -1.76
C VAL A 29 2.40 -9.15 -2.16
N TRP A 30 3.59 -8.56 -2.08
CA TRP A 30 4.86 -9.23 -2.30
C TRP A 30 5.51 -9.58 -0.96
N TYR A 31 6.21 -10.71 -0.87
CA TYR A 31 6.89 -11.12 0.35
C TYR A 31 8.38 -11.20 0.05
N ASP A 32 9.13 -10.30 0.67
CA ASP A 32 10.59 -10.31 0.64
C ASP A 32 11.11 -11.06 1.87
N LYS A 33 12.17 -11.86 1.69
CA LYS A 33 12.68 -12.71 2.78
C LYS A 33 13.39 -11.90 3.86
N ASP A 34 14.04 -10.81 3.49
CA ASP A 34 14.89 -10.01 4.36
C ASP A 34 14.10 -8.87 5.02
N ASN A 35 13.14 -8.29 4.30
CA ASN A 35 12.40 -7.10 4.69
C ASN A 35 10.93 -7.37 5.04
N GLY A 36 10.43 -8.58 4.78
CA GLY A 36 9.07 -9.00 5.07
C GLY A 36 8.05 -8.60 3.99
N PRO A 37 6.75 -8.50 4.33
CA PRO A 37 5.70 -8.24 3.36
C PRO A 37 5.66 -6.77 2.90
N PHE A 38 5.44 -6.58 1.59
CA PHE A 38 5.20 -5.31 0.93
C PHE A 38 3.84 -5.33 0.24
N VAL A 39 3.19 -4.18 0.20
CA VAL A 39 2.04 -3.92 -0.68
C VAL A 39 2.54 -3.15 -1.90
N VAL A 40 2.22 -3.66 -3.09
CA VAL A 40 2.53 -2.98 -4.34
C VAL A 40 1.34 -2.11 -4.71
N ILE A 41 1.57 -0.82 -4.78
CA ILE A 41 0.57 0.20 -5.11
C ILE A 41 0.74 0.57 -6.58
N GLU A 42 -0.33 0.45 -7.34
CA GLU A 42 -0.43 1.00 -8.68
C GLU A 42 -0.99 2.41 -8.58
N ARG A 43 -0.19 3.40 -9.00
CA ARG A 43 -0.59 4.80 -9.10
C ARG A 43 -0.99 5.06 -10.54
N GLY A 44 -2.26 5.42 -10.74
CA GLY A 44 -2.85 5.59 -12.06
C GLY A 44 -2.12 6.62 -12.91
N ALA A 45 -2.10 6.39 -14.22
CA ALA A 45 -1.64 7.39 -15.17
C ALA A 45 -2.64 8.56 -15.18
N THR A 46 -2.15 9.78 -14.98
CA THR A 46 -2.90 10.99 -15.33
C THR A 46 -2.43 11.47 -16.70
N GLU A 47 -3.15 12.39 -17.36
CA GLU A 47 -2.74 12.93 -18.68
C GLU A 47 -1.27 13.39 -18.71
N ASN A 48 -0.70 13.74 -17.55
CA ASN A 48 0.67 14.22 -17.42
C ASN A 48 1.60 13.31 -16.60
N ARG A 49 1.20 12.08 -16.24
CA ARG A 49 2.07 11.15 -15.49
C ARG A 49 1.96 9.70 -15.98
N PRO A 50 3.10 9.02 -16.19
CA PRO A 50 3.08 7.60 -16.54
C PRO A 50 2.53 6.75 -15.39
N LEU A 51 2.01 5.58 -15.74
CA LEU A 51 1.66 4.55 -14.77
C LEU A 51 2.92 4.20 -13.95
N THR A 52 2.84 4.33 -12.63
CA THR A 52 3.97 4.06 -11.73
C THR A 52 3.57 3.07 -10.66
N TRP A 53 4.50 2.19 -10.28
CA TRP A 53 4.30 1.22 -9.22
C TRP A 53 5.24 1.53 -8.07
N GLU A 54 4.74 1.39 -6.85
CA GLU A 54 5.50 1.63 -5.62
C GLU A 54 5.32 0.46 -4.66
N ALA A 55 6.42 -0.08 -4.14
CA ALA A 55 6.39 -1.10 -3.11
C ALA A 55 6.48 -0.41 -1.74
N VAL A 56 5.43 -0.57 -0.92
CA VAL A 56 5.36 -0.01 0.42
C VAL A 56 5.42 -1.14 1.44
N PRO A 57 6.31 -1.10 2.46
CA PRO A 57 6.34 -2.11 3.50
C PRO A 57 5.00 -2.21 4.22
N LEU A 58 4.52 -3.41 4.51
CA LEU A 58 3.25 -3.58 5.24
C LEU A 58 3.29 -2.90 6.62
N ARG A 59 4.47 -2.80 7.25
CA ARG A 59 4.68 -2.06 8.50
C ARG A 59 4.38 -0.56 8.41
N ALA A 60 4.38 0.02 7.21
CA ALA A 60 4.01 1.41 6.96
C ALA A 60 2.49 1.60 6.80
N VAL A 61 1.70 0.52 6.82
CA VAL A 61 0.24 0.60 6.91
C VAL A 61 -0.15 0.93 8.34
N ASP A 62 -1.01 1.95 8.49
CA ASP A 62 -1.61 2.37 9.75
C ASP A 62 -2.86 1.54 10.06
N ARG A 63 -3.80 1.48 9.10
CA ARG A 63 -5.05 0.73 9.21
C ARG A 63 -5.60 0.28 7.87
N VAL A 64 -6.46 -0.75 7.92
CA VAL A 64 -7.16 -1.35 6.79
C VAL A 64 -8.66 -1.31 7.09
N GLU A 65 -9.40 -0.47 6.37
CA GLU A 65 -10.85 -0.33 6.42
C GLU A 65 -11.40 -0.58 4.99
N ASP A 66 -12.36 0.21 4.51
CA ASP A 66 -12.71 0.25 3.08
C ASP A 66 -11.52 0.64 2.18
N TYR A 67 -10.59 1.41 2.75
CA TYR A 67 -9.32 1.82 2.16
C TYR A 67 -8.14 1.48 3.09
N VAL A 68 -6.93 1.56 2.55
CA VAL A 68 -5.69 1.39 3.31
C VAL A 68 -5.10 2.76 3.59
N ARG A 69 -4.82 3.07 4.85
CA ARG A 69 -4.17 4.33 5.26
C ARG A 69 -2.71 4.05 5.60
N LEU A 70 -1.80 4.88 5.09
CA LEU A 70 -0.38 4.83 5.46
C LEU A 70 -0.11 5.64 6.72
N LYS A 71 0.91 5.21 7.47
CA LYS A 71 1.47 5.95 8.61
C LYS A 71 2.06 7.28 8.11
N PRO A 72 2.10 8.32 8.95
CA PRO A 72 2.89 9.51 8.65
C PRO A 72 4.36 9.11 8.47
N PRO A 73 5.12 9.84 7.63
CA PRO A 73 6.56 9.66 7.57
C PRO A 73 7.11 9.87 8.97
N ALA A 74 7.92 8.92 9.44
CA ALA A 74 8.69 9.13 10.65
C ALA A 74 9.67 10.26 10.33
N PHE A 75 9.38 11.46 10.82
CA PHE A 75 10.41 12.50 10.88
C PHE A 75 11.44 11.94 11.86
N ALA A 76 12.64 11.65 11.36
CA ALA A 76 13.77 11.34 12.22
C ALA A 76 13.97 12.54 13.14
N GLU A 77 13.89 12.30 14.44
CA GLU A 77 14.29 13.24 15.48
C GLU A 77 15.82 13.34 15.52
#